data_AF-A0A7J8STY3-F1
#
_entry.id   AF-A0A7J8STY3-F1
#
_cell.length_a   1.000
_cell.length_b   1.000
_cell.length_c   1.000
_cell.angle_alpha   90.00
_cell.angle_beta   90.00
_cell.angle_gamma   90.00
#
_symmetry.space_group_name_H-M   'P 1'
#
loop_
_entity.id
_entity.type
_entity.pdbx_description
1 polymer ?
#
loop_
_entity_poly.entity_id
_entity_poly.type
_entity_poly.pdbx_seq_one_letter_code
_entity_poly.pdbx_strand_id
1 'polypeptide(L)'
;MVNAGIGEETYGPRNVIAGGEESPNLSNALSEIDDIVFGTLDKLFAKTGVLPSEIDVLVVTISMISSVPSYRLDASVIAVDLVNHLFQTYKNQFAIVVSSESLSPNWYVGKERSMMLPNILFRIGGCSLLLTNKRGLKHRAILKLNHLVRTHVGSIDEAYGSCTRIEDDQGNCGFFLTKNLPKAAAKAVSMNLRVLAPKMLPLRELIRYSMVTYWRNKSKTSSPESGLNLKSGIDYFCIHPGGRAVIDAMGRSLGLNEYDLEPTRMALHRFGNTSAAGLWYVLSYMEAKKRLKKGDRILMISLGAGFKCNNCVWEVMKNLDDVNVWEDCIG
;
A
#
# COMPACT_ATOMS: atom_id res chain seq x y z
N MET A 1 3.35 -5.36 -26.92
CA MET A 1 3.68 -4.24 -26.04
C MET A 1 3.22 -4.59 -24.64
N VAL A 2 4.11 -4.69 -23.64
CA VAL A 2 3.71 -4.99 -22.25
C VAL A 2 3.21 -3.67 -21.65
N ASN A 3 1.91 -3.55 -21.42
CA ASN A 3 1.32 -2.35 -20.81
C ASN A 3 1.50 -2.43 -19.28
N ALA A 4 2.31 -1.53 -18.71
CA ALA A 4 2.60 -1.46 -17.27
C ALA A 4 1.39 -1.06 -16.41
N GLY A 5 0.32 -0.56 -17.04
CA GLY A 5 -0.88 -0.03 -16.38
C GLY A 5 -0.76 1.45 -16.01
N ILE A 6 0.27 2.14 -16.50
CA ILE A 6 0.59 3.55 -16.23
C ILE A 6 0.12 4.39 -17.41
N GLY A 7 -0.48 5.55 -17.12
CA GLY A 7 -0.93 6.54 -18.10
C GLY A 7 0.12 7.62 -18.39
N GLU A 8 -0.17 8.43 -19.41
CA GLU A 8 0.72 9.47 -19.95
C GLU A 8 0.98 10.64 -18.97
N GLU A 9 0.11 10.83 -17.98
CA GLU A 9 0.20 11.97 -17.05
C GLU A 9 1.06 11.68 -15.81
N THR A 10 1.74 10.53 -15.76
CA THR A 10 2.69 10.23 -14.66
C THR A 10 3.99 11.00 -14.79
N TYR A 11 4.66 11.28 -13.67
CA TYR A 11 5.88 12.07 -13.64
C TYR A 11 7.09 11.28 -13.14
N GLY A 12 8.21 11.36 -13.86
CA GLY A 12 9.49 10.80 -13.42
C GLY A 12 10.23 11.71 -12.44
N PRO A 13 11.33 11.22 -11.83
CA PRO A 13 12.21 12.05 -11.00
C PRO A 13 12.78 13.22 -11.79
N ARG A 14 12.77 14.43 -11.20
CA ARG A 14 13.29 15.64 -11.86
C ARG A 14 14.73 15.45 -12.32
N ASN A 15 15.56 14.81 -11.50
CA ASN A 15 16.96 14.53 -11.82
C ASN A 15 17.12 13.70 -13.10
N VAL A 16 16.28 12.67 -13.27
CA VAL A 16 16.31 11.79 -14.44
C VAL A 16 15.82 12.53 -15.69
N ILE A 17 14.75 13.33 -15.56
CA ILE A 17 14.25 14.14 -16.68
C ILE A 17 15.30 15.17 -17.12
N ALA A 18 16.13 15.65 -16.20
CA ALA A 18 17.22 16.57 -16.46
C ALA A 18 18.51 15.90 -17.00
N GLY A 19 18.52 14.58 -17.23
CA GLY A 19 19.69 13.85 -17.71
C GLY A 19 20.75 13.55 -16.64
N GLY A 20 20.39 13.66 -15.36
CA GLY A 20 21.28 13.44 -14.22
C GLY A 20 21.26 12.02 -13.64
N GLU A 21 20.71 11.04 -14.36
CA GLU A 21 20.57 9.64 -13.90
C GLU A 21 21.91 8.94 -13.66
N GLU A 22 22.97 9.33 -14.36
CA GLU A 22 24.31 8.75 -14.21
C GLU A 22 25.07 9.28 -12.98
N SER A 23 24.56 10.35 -12.35
CA SER A 23 25.19 11.01 -11.19
C SER A 23 24.17 11.29 -10.09
N PRO A 24 23.62 10.24 -9.44
CA PRO A 24 22.68 10.41 -8.35
C PRO A 24 23.32 11.19 -7.19
N ASN A 25 22.73 12.33 -6.85
CA ASN A 25 23.18 13.15 -5.72
C ASN A 25 22.19 13.03 -4.55
N LEU A 26 22.71 12.81 -3.33
CA LEU A 26 21.92 12.83 -2.10
C LEU A 26 21.14 14.15 -1.94
N SER A 27 21.71 15.29 -2.36
CA SER A 27 21.02 16.58 -2.31
C SER A 27 19.73 16.60 -3.14
N ASN A 28 19.73 15.95 -4.30
CA ASN A 28 18.54 15.86 -5.15
C ASN A 28 17.49 14.96 -4.50
N ALA A 29 17.92 13.84 -3.91
CA ALA A 29 17.03 12.96 -3.15
C ALA A 29 16.40 13.67 -1.95
N LEU A 30 17.17 14.45 -1.19
CA LEU A 30 16.67 15.24 -0.05
C LEU A 30 15.67 16.31 -0.50
N SER A 31 15.98 17.04 -1.57
CA SER A 31 15.05 18.04 -2.11
C SER A 31 13.73 17.44 -2.58
N GLU A 32 13.74 16.25 -3.21
CA GLU A 32 12.52 15.53 -3.59
C GLU A 32 11.67 15.18 -2.36
N ILE A 33 12.32 14.73 -1.28
CA ILE A 33 11.64 14.34 -0.05
C ILE A 33 11.04 15.57 0.63
N ASP A 34 11.80 16.66 0.73
CA ASP A 34 11.37 17.89 1.39
C ASP A 34 10.13 18.47 0.71
N ASP A 35 10.13 18.59 -0.63
CA ASP A 35 8.99 19.08 -1.42
C ASP A 35 7.69 18.30 -1.08
N ILE A 36 7.80 16.98 -0.88
CA ILE A 36 6.66 16.10 -0.59
C ILE A 36 6.28 16.13 0.88
N VAL A 37 7.25 16.03 1.79
CA VAL A 37 7.03 15.96 3.23
C VAL A 37 6.42 17.25 3.72
N PHE A 38 7.00 18.41 3.38
CA PHE A 38 6.45 19.70 3.79
C PHE A 38 5.10 19.96 3.11
N GLY A 39 4.98 19.71 1.81
CA GLY A 39 3.71 19.90 1.09
C GLY A 39 2.56 19.05 1.64
N THR A 40 2.83 17.81 2.09
CA THR A 40 1.80 16.96 2.69
C THR A 40 1.46 17.37 4.12
N LEU A 41 2.47 17.72 4.93
CA LEU A 41 2.29 18.18 6.31
C LEU A 41 1.52 19.50 6.38
N ASP A 42 1.85 20.48 5.53
CA ASP A 42 1.17 21.78 5.50
C ASP A 42 -0.33 21.61 5.20
N LYS A 43 -0.65 20.77 4.19
CA LYS A 43 -2.04 20.41 3.87
C LYS A 43 -2.72 19.67 5.03
N LEU A 44 -2.01 18.76 5.71
CA LEU A 44 -2.54 18.02 6.85
C LEU A 44 -2.88 18.94 8.03
N PHE A 45 -1.98 19.86 8.38
CA PHE A 45 -2.20 20.83 9.46
C PHE A 45 -3.31 21.81 9.12
N ALA A 46 -3.36 22.32 7.88
CA ALA A 46 -4.45 23.18 7.42
C ALA A 46 -5.81 22.46 7.48
N LYS A 47 -5.87 21.20 7.04
CA LYS A 47 -7.11 20.39 7.03
C LYS A 47 -7.58 19.99 8.42
N THR A 48 -6.65 19.72 9.34
CA THR A 48 -6.98 19.20 10.68
C THR A 48 -7.05 20.30 11.74
N GLY A 49 -6.45 21.46 11.52
CA GLY A 49 -6.36 22.54 12.50
C GLY A 49 -5.58 22.16 13.77
N VAL A 50 -4.83 21.06 13.75
CA VAL A 50 -3.92 20.66 14.83
C VAL A 50 -2.61 21.41 14.64
N LEU A 51 -2.05 21.96 15.72
CA LEU A 51 -0.79 22.68 15.63
C LEU A 51 0.39 21.69 15.59
N PRO A 52 1.48 22.00 14.86
CA PRO A 52 2.68 21.17 14.87
C PRO A 52 3.24 20.89 16.27
N SER A 53 3.10 21.85 17.19
CA SER A 53 3.54 21.73 18.59
C SER A 53 2.70 20.75 19.43
N GLU A 54 1.53 20.34 18.96
CA GLU A 54 0.67 19.35 19.64
C GLU A 54 1.02 17.90 19.25
N ILE A 55 1.95 17.70 18.31
CA ILE A 55 2.31 16.36 17.82
C ILE A 55 3.32 15.72 18.77
N ASP A 56 2.92 14.60 19.37
CA ASP A 56 3.77 13.89 20.34
C ASP A 56 4.69 12.86 19.67
N VAL A 57 4.25 12.26 18.57
CA VAL A 57 4.98 11.21 17.85
C VAL A 57 5.03 11.53 16.36
N LEU A 58 6.24 11.56 15.79
CA LEU A 58 6.45 11.65 14.36
C LEU A 58 7.16 10.38 13.86
N VAL A 59 6.50 9.65 12.97
CA VAL A 59 7.08 8.49 12.29
C VAL A 59 7.29 8.86 10.84
N VAL A 60 8.55 8.98 10.43
CA VAL A 60 8.93 9.24 9.04
C VAL A 60 9.36 7.93 8.41
N THR A 61 8.74 7.60 7.29
CA THR A 61 9.14 6.47 6.46
C THR A 61 9.60 7.00 5.11
N ILE A 62 10.83 6.66 4.75
CA ILE A 62 11.37 6.99 3.45
C ILE A 62 11.82 5.71 2.76
N SER A 63 11.15 5.41 1.65
CA SER A 63 11.55 4.31 0.79
C SER A 63 12.77 4.72 -0.05
N MET A 64 13.61 3.76 -0.43
CA MET A 64 14.68 3.93 -1.43
C MET A 64 15.92 4.76 -1.01
N ILE A 65 16.12 5.08 0.27
CA ILE A 65 17.38 5.74 0.73
C ILE A 65 18.37 4.75 1.36
N SER A 66 17.93 3.52 1.63
CA SER A 66 18.75 2.55 2.39
C SER A 66 19.65 1.69 1.48
N SER A 67 20.89 1.49 1.93
CA SER A 67 21.92 0.60 1.37
C SER A 67 21.68 -0.89 1.67
N VAL A 68 20.60 -1.26 2.38
CA VAL A 68 20.28 -2.64 2.75
C VAL A 68 19.41 -3.30 1.66
N PRO A 69 19.60 -4.59 1.32
CA PRO A 69 18.95 -5.25 0.17
C PRO A 69 17.42 -5.41 0.23
N SER A 70 16.73 -4.84 1.24
CA SER A 70 15.29 -5.04 1.45
C SER A 70 14.47 -3.76 1.25
N TYR A 71 13.65 -3.77 0.20
CA TYR A 71 12.75 -2.69 -0.18
C TYR A 71 11.44 -2.67 0.64
N ARG A 72 10.91 -1.49 0.95
CA ARG A 72 9.81 -1.31 1.93
C ARG A 72 8.59 -0.59 1.33
N LEU A 73 7.97 -1.19 0.32
CA LEU A 73 6.64 -0.77 -0.20
C LEU A 73 5.53 -0.74 0.85
N ASP A 74 5.73 -1.44 1.97
CA ASP A 74 4.79 -1.61 3.06
C ASP A 74 5.07 -0.70 4.27
N ALA A 75 6.00 0.25 4.13
CA ALA A 75 6.48 1.05 5.25
C ALA A 75 5.37 1.86 5.95
N SER A 76 4.41 2.40 5.21
CA SER A 76 3.34 3.22 5.80
C SER A 76 2.42 2.43 6.72
N VAL A 77 2.01 1.21 6.32
CA VAL A 77 1.18 0.32 7.16
C VAL A 77 1.98 -0.20 8.36
N ILE A 78 3.29 -0.43 8.20
CA ILE A 78 4.17 -0.77 9.32
C ILE A 78 4.28 0.40 10.31
N ALA A 79 4.36 1.64 9.83
CA ALA A 79 4.39 2.83 10.68
C ALA A 79 3.08 3.00 11.44
N VAL A 80 1.93 2.76 10.79
CA VAL A 80 0.62 2.73 11.47
C VAL A 80 0.59 1.66 12.56
N ASP A 81 1.16 0.47 12.31
CA ASP A 81 1.27 -0.60 13.32
C ASP A 81 2.14 -0.17 14.52
N LEU A 82 3.27 0.49 14.26
CA LEU A 82 4.12 1.05 15.32
C LEU A 82 3.35 2.07 16.17
N VAL A 83 2.67 3.02 15.54
CA VAL A 83 1.84 4.02 16.23
C VAL A 83 0.73 3.35 17.03
N ASN A 84 0.08 2.31 16.48
CA ASN A 84 -0.96 1.57 17.17
C ASN A 84 -0.44 0.91 18.46
N HIS A 85 0.77 0.35 18.45
CA HIS A 85 1.40 -0.17 19.67
C HIS A 85 1.76 0.95 20.66
N LEU A 86 2.29 2.08 20.19
CA LEU A 86 2.56 3.24 21.05
C LEU A 86 1.28 3.76 21.72
N PHE A 87 0.15 3.79 21.01
CA PHE A 87 -1.15 4.20 21.54
C PHE A 87 -1.76 3.22 22.55
N GLN A 88 -1.29 1.97 22.60
CA GLN A 88 -1.66 1.05 23.67
C GLN A 88 -1.00 1.45 24.98
N THR A 89 0.27 1.90 24.94
CA THR A 89 1.04 2.35 26.10
C THR A 89 0.72 3.78 26.51
N TYR A 90 0.83 4.74 25.59
CA TYR A 90 0.67 6.18 25.86
C TYR A 90 -0.74 6.63 25.49
N LYS A 91 -1.45 7.27 26.43
CA LYS A 91 -2.82 7.77 26.21
C LYS A 91 -2.83 9.24 25.80
N ASN A 92 -3.90 9.63 25.11
CA ASN A 92 -4.17 11.00 24.67
C ASN A 92 -3.05 11.62 23.85
N GLN A 93 -2.53 10.88 22.88
CA GLN A 93 -1.44 11.31 22.01
C GLN A 93 -1.95 11.69 20.62
N PHE A 94 -1.22 12.58 19.95
CA PHE A 94 -1.22 12.76 18.51
C PHE A 94 0.02 12.12 17.91
N ALA A 95 -0.16 11.41 16.81
CA ALA A 95 0.93 10.87 16.02
C ALA A 95 0.75 11.25 14.56
N ILE A 96 1.85 11.57 13.90
CA ILE A 96 1.90 11.71 12.45
C ILE A 96 2.73 10.58 11.86
N VAL A 97 2.20 9.95 10.82
CA VAL A 97 2.98 9.09 9.92
C VAL A 97 3.16 9.84 8.61
N VAL A 98 4.41 10.13 8.23
CA VAL A 98 4.73 10.65 6.91
C VAL A 98 5.45 9.58 6.11
N SER A 99 5.02 9.39 4.87
CA SER A 99 5.66 8.49 3.92
C SER A 99 6.06 9.26 2.68
N SER A 100 7.32 9.13 2.28
CA SER A 100 7.87 9.69 1.05
C SER A 100 8.78 8.65 0.40
N GLU A 101 9.15 8.89 -0.85
CA GLU A 101 10.07 8.04 -1.61
C GLU A 101 11.01 8.90 -2.45
N SER A 102 12.23 8.42 -2.65
CA SER A 102 13.16 9.03 -3.62
C SER A 102 13.70 7.98 -4.58
N LEU A 103 13.44 8.17 -5.87
CA LEU A 103 13.88 7.23 -6.91
C LEU A 103 15.25 7.59 -7.47
N SER A 104 15.62 8.87 -7.42
CA SER A 104 16.88 9.40 -7.92
C SER A 104 18.12 8.55 -7.56
N PRO A 105 18.33 8.11 -6.29
CA PRO A 105 19.53 7.36 -5.92
C PRO A 105 19.56 5.90 -6.40
N ASN A 106 18.46 5.36 -6.92
CA ASN A 106 18.40 3.96 -7.36
C ASN A 106 17.86 3.80 -8.77
N TRP A 107 18.00 4.83 -9.60
CA TRP A 107 17.65 4.72 -11.01
C TRP A 107 18.62 3.77 -11.70
N TYR A 108 18.09 2.69 -12.28
CA TYR A 108 18.93 1.71 -12.97
C TYR A 108 19.31 2.21 -14.37
N VAL A 109 20.61 2.33 -14.64
CA VAL A 109 21.15 2.82 -15.93
C VAL A 109 21.61 1.71 -16.88
N GLY A 110 21.61 0.45 -16.43
CA GLY A 110 22.03 -0.68 -17.24
C GLY A 110 20.95 -1.20 -18.20
N LYS A 111 21.19 -2.36 -18.80
CA LYS A 111 20.37 -2.93 -19.90
C LYS A 111 19.52 -4.14 -19.49
N GLU A 112 19.63 -4.62 -18.25
CA GLU A 112 18.87 -5.76 -17.77
C GLU A 112 17.38 -5.44 -17.63
N ARG A 113 16.55 -6.15 -18.39
CA ARG A 113 15.10 -5.88 -18.46
C ARG A 113 14.38 -6.04 -17.11
N SER A 114 14.80 -6.99 -16.29
CA SER A 114 14.25 -7.22 -14.95
C SER A 114 14.51 -6.07 -13.98
N MET A 115 15.57 -5.29 -14.22
CA MET A 115 15.97 -4.12 -13.43
C MET A 115 15.51 -2.78 -14.03
N MET A 116 15.20 -2.74 -15.32
CA MET A 116 14.54 -1.59 -15.94
C MET A 116 13.05 -1.48 -15.57
N LEU A 117 12.38 -2.59 -15.24
CA LEU A 117 10.95 -2.59 -14.90
C LEU A 117 10.60 -1.65 -13.72
N PRO A 118 11.36 -1.62 -12.60
CA PRO A 118 11.21 -0.62 -11.56
C PRO A 118 11.22 0.83 -12.06
N ASN A 119 12.12 1.21 -12.97
CA ASN A 119 12.14 2.58 -13.51
C ASN A 119 10.84 2.95 -14.23
N ILE A 120 10.18 1.96 -14.85
CA ILE A 120 8.89 2.14 -15.51
C ILE A 120 7.77 2.25 -14.47
N LEU A 121 7.78 1.41 -13.43
CA LEU A 121 6.69 1.28 -12.47
C LEU A 121 6.68 2.39 -11.42
N PHE A 122 7.84 2.69 -10.85
CA PHE A 122 7.94 3.58 -9.71
C PHE A 122 7.83 5.04 -10.12
N ARG A 123 7.06 5.78 -9.34
CA ARG A 123 6.94 7.23 -9.45
C ARG A 123 7.19 7.83 -8.08
N ILE A 124 7.41 9.14 -8.05
CA ILE A 124 7.58 9.85 -6.79
C ILE A 124 6.20 10.12 -6.20
N GLY A 125 6.10 10.19 -4.89
CA GLY A 125 4.86 10.45 -4.18
C GLY A 125 5.03 10.37 -2.67
N GLY A 126 4.02 10.87 -1.98
CA GLY A 126 3.98 10.79 -0.54
C GLY A 126 2.60 10.99 0.04
N CYS A 127 2.51 10.76 1.34
CA CYS A 127 1.30 10.95 2.12
C CYS A 127 1.66 11.25 3.58
N SER A 128 0.76 11.97 4.25
CA SER A 128 0.83 12.22 5.68
C SER A 128 -0.49 11.86 6.34
N LEU A 129 -0.42 11.17 7.49
CA LEU A 129 -1.58 10.69 8.23
C LEU A 129 -1.52 11.26 9.64
N LEU A 130 -2.61 11.87 10.10
CA LEU A 130 -2.78 12.23 11.51
C LEU A 130 -3.57 11.13 12.22
N LEU A 131 -2.99 10.57 13.27
CA LEU A 131 -3.56 9.52 14.10
C LEU A 131 -3.70 10.03 15.54
N THR A 132 -4.73 9.55 16.24
CA THR A 132 -4.90 9.86 17.66
C THR A 132 -5.63 8.75 18.40
N ASN A 133 -5.33 8.59 19.69
CA ASN A 133 -6.11 7.79 20.62
C ASN A 133 -6.90 8.62 21.65
N LYS A 134 -7.00 9.94 21.43
CA LYS A 134 -7.81 10.87 22.25
C LYS A 134 -9.30 10.57 22.07
N ARG A 135 -9.96 10.05 23.12
CA ARG A 135 -11.39 9.69 23.07
C ARG A 135 -12.31 10.89 22.76
N GLY A 136 -11.95 12.08 23.24
CA GLY A 136 -12.72 13.31 22.99
C GLY A 136 -12.77 13.71 21.51
N LEU A 137 -11.80 13.28 20.70
CA LEU A 137 -11.72 13.61 19.27
C LEU A 137 -12.38 12.55 18.37
N LYS A 138 -13.03 11.53 18.94
CA LYS A 138 -13.68 10.46 18.17
C LYS A 138 -14.68 10.99 17.14
N HIS A 139 -15.37 12.09 17.43
CA HIS A 139 -16.33 12.72 16.52
C HIS A 139 -15.67 13.37 15.29
N ARG A 140 -14.37 13.67 15.34
CA ARG A 140 -13.60 14.23 14.21
C ARG A 140 -12.95 13.16 13.34
N ALA A 141 -12.79 11.93 13.86
CA ALA A 141 -12.12 10.84 13.18
C ALA A 141 -12.86 10.48 11.88
N ILE A 142 -12.09 10.22 10.82
CA ILE A 142 -12.62 9.80 9.51
C ILE A 142 -12.58 8.28 9.34
N LEU A 143 -11.58 7.65 9.93
CA LEU A 143 -11.35 6.21 9.92
C LEU A 143 -10.98 5.75 11.32
N LYS A 144 -11.32 4.49 11.62
CA LYS A 144 -10.92 3.80 12.85
C LYS A 144 -10.26 2.48 12.48
N LEU A 145 -9.06 2.25 13.02
CA LEU A 145 -8.33 1.00 12.84
C LEU A 145 -8.98 -0.08 13.72
N ASN A 146 -9.51 -1.14 13.11
CA ASN A 146 -10.11 -2.27 13.83
C ASN A 146 -9.12 -3.41 14.02
N HIS A 147 -8.46 -3.83 12.94
CA HIS A 147 -7.51 -4.94 12.97
C HIS A 147 -6.31 -4.65 12.09
N LEU A 148 -5.13 -5.09 12.52
CA LEU A 148 -3.90 -5.05 11.73
C LEU A 148 -3.19 -6.39 11.93
N VAL A 149 -2.84 -7.05 10.82
CA VAL A 149 -2.10 -8.32 10.83
C VAL A 149 -0.94 -8.22 9.85
N ARG A 150 0.23 -8.63 10.33
CA ARG A 150 1.48 -8.66 9.56
C ARG A 150 1.92 -10.10 9.36
N THR A 151 2.36 -10.41 8.16
CA THR A 151 2.88 -11.73 7.81
C THR A 151 4.17 -11.54 7.03
N HIS A 152 5.22 -12.26 7.43
CA HIS A 152 6.52 -12.25 6.77
C HIS A 152 6.79 -13.65 6.24
N VAL A 153 7.07 -13.77 4.94
CA VAL A 153 7.39 -15.05 4.29
C VAL A 153 8.80 -15.08 3.71
N GLY A 154 9.69 -14.19 4.19
CA GLY A 154 11.07 -14.09 3.72
C GLY A 154 11.95 -15.30 4.02
N SER A 155 11.47 -16.28 4.79
CA SER A 155 12.13 -17.58 4.94
C SER A 155 11.94 -18.51 3.73
N ILE A 156 11.13 -18.11 2.75
CA ILE A 156 10.90 -18.85 1.51
C ILE A 156 11.77 -18.20 0.42
N ASP A 157 12.74 -18.92 -0.12
CA ASP A 157 13.72 -18.38 -1.08
C ASP A 157 13.07 -17.70 -2.29
N GLU A 158 12.01 -18.31 -2.86
CA GLU A 158 11.23 -17.72 -3.97
C GLU A 158 10.65 -16.34 -3.59
N ALA A 159 10.25 -16.18 -2.33
CA ALA A 159 9.66 -14.97 -1.81
C ALA A 159 10.73 -13.95 -1.40
N TYR A 160 11.85 -14.41 -0.85
CA TYR A 160 13.01 -13.59 -0.52
C TYR A 160 13.64 -12.96 -1.77
N GLY A 161 13.98 -13.78 -2.77
CA GLY A 161 14.60 -13.35 -4.02
C GLY A 161 13.65 -12.65 -5.00
N SER A 162 12.42 -12.36 -4.58
CA SER A 162 11.40 -11.83 -5.49
C SER A 162 11.58 -10.36 -5.87
N CYS A 163 12.14 -9.59 -4.96
CA CYS A 163 12.42 -8.17 -5.11
C CYS A 163 13.69 -7.89 -4.30
N THR A 164 14.83 -7.82 -4.99
CA THR A 164 16.14 -7.66 -4.35
C THR A 164 16.94 -6.60 -5.08
N ARG A 165 17.74 -5.81 -4.37
CA ARG A 165 18.73 -4.95 -5.00
C ARG A 165 19.97 -5.76 -5.34
N ILE A 166 20.36 -5.75 -6.61
CA ILE A 166 21.53 -6.48 -7.12
C ILE A 166 22.34 -5.58 -8.07
N GLU A 167 23.55 -5.97 -8.38
CA GLU A 167 24.38 -5.36 -9.43
C GLU A 167 24.32 -6.22 -10.70
N ASP A 168 24.36 -5.57 -11.87
CA ASP A 168 24.58 -6.27 -13.14
C ASP A 168 26.06 -6.57 -13.39
N ASP A 169 26.34 -7.26 -14.49
CA ASP A 169 27.72 -7.64 -14.89
C ASP A 169 28.64 -6.43 -15.14
N GLN A 170 28.09 -5.22 -15.26
CA GLN A 170 28.82 -3.96 -15.47
C GLN A 170 28.93 -3.14 -14.17
N GLY A 171 28.44 -3.66 -13.05
CA GLY A 171 28.46 -3.00 -11.74
C GLY A 171 27.34 -1.99 -11.53
N ASN A 172 26.35 -1.91 -12.42
CA ASN A 172 25.22 -1.01 -12.23
C ASN A 172 24.23 -1.62 -11.23
N CYS A 173 23.99 -0.92 -10.12
CA CYS A 173 22.99 -1.28 -9.13
C CYS A 173 21.56 -1.09 -9.66
N GLY A 174 20.71 -2.10 -9.50
CA GLY A 174 19.29 -2.00 -9.83
C GLY A 174 18.41 -2.89 -8.94
N PHE A 175 17.09 -2.68 -9.02
CA PHE A 175 16.12 -3.54 -8.35
C PHE A 175 15.67 -4.68 -9.24
N PHE A 176 16.03 -5.89 -8.89
CA PHE A 176 15.59 -7.08 -9.59
C PHE A 176 14.19 -7.50 -9.15
N LEU A 177 13.26 -7.58 -10.10
CA LEU A 177 11.92 -8.13 -9.90
C LEU A 177 11.79 -9.49 -10.60
N THR A 178 11.50 -10.55 -9.83
CA THR A 178 11.29 -11.88 -10.41
C THR A 178 9.92 -12.00 -11.07
N LYS A 179 9.81 -12.86 -12.10
CA LYS A 179 8.52 -13.16 -12.76
C LYS A 179 7.50 -13.84 -11.84
N ASN A 180 7.97 -14.53 -10.79
CA ASN A 180 7.13 -15.20 -9.80
C ASN A 180 6.58 -14.26 -8.72
N LEU A 181 6.91 -12.97 -8.75
CA LEU A 181 6.47 -11.98 -7.76
C LEU A 181 4.95 -12.00 -7.54
N PRO A 182 4.08 -12.02 -8.58
CA PRO A 182 2.63 -12.05 -8.37
C PRO A 182 2.13 -13.31 -7.63
N LYS A 183 2.78 -14.45 -7.85
CA LYS A 183 2.44 -15.71 -7.17
C LYS A 183 2.84 -15.68 -5.70
N ALA A 184 4.04 -15.17 -5.40
CA ALA A 184 4.51 -15.01 -4.04
C ALA A 184 3.64 -13.99 -3.26
N ALA A 185 3.21 -12.90 -3.90
CA ALA A 185 2.23 -11.95 -3.36
C ALA A 185 0.91 -12.62 -2.96
N ALA A 186 0.28 -13.35 -3.87
CA ALA A 186 -0.97 -14.04 -3.62
C ALA A 186 -0.86 -15.06 -2.47
N LYS A 187 0.28 -15.77 -2.38
CA LYS A 187 0.57 -16.69 -1.29
C LYS A 187 0.70 -15.98 0.06
N ALA A 188 1.44 -14.88 0.12
CA ALA A 188 1.62 -14.09 1.34
C ALA A 188 0.27 -13.54 1.87
N VAL A 189 -0.59 -13.08 0.97
CA VAL A 189 -1.94 -12.59 1.29
C VAL A 189 -2.83 -13.73 1.78
N SER A 190 -2.79 -14.89 1.11
CA SER A 190 -3.53 -16.07 1.53
C SER A 190 -3.14 -16.50 2.95
N MET A 191 -1.85 -16.44 3.30
CA MET A 191 -1.38 -16.74 4.65
C MET A 191 -1.84 -15.69 5.67
N ASN A 192 -1.77 -14.40 5.34
CA ASN A 192 -2.25 -13.33 6.20
C ASN A 192 -3.76 -13.43 6.48
N LEU A 193 -4.55 -13.69 5.42
CA LEU A 193 -6.01 -13.80 5.52
C LEU A 193 -6.46 -14.98 6.38
N ARG A 194 -5.68 -16.07 6.50
CA ARG A 194 -6.02 -17.16 7.45
C ARG A 194 -6.10 -16.67 8.89
N VAL A 195 -5.32 -15.66 9.26
CA VAL A 195 -5.30 -15.07 10.60
C VAL A 195 -6.30 -13.92 10.72
N LEU A 196 -6.46 -13.12 9.66
CA LEU A 196 -7.28 -11.92 9.69
C LEU A 196 -8.77 -12.20 9.43
N ALA A 197 -9.11 -13.16 8.54
CA ALA A 197 -10.49 -13.48 8.18
C ALA A 197 -11.39 -13.79 9.39
N PRO A 198 -10.98 -14.62 10.36
CA PRO A 198 -11.80 -14.90 11.55
C PRO A 198 -12.10 -13.66 12.41
N LYS A 199 -11.24 -12.62 12.33
CA LYS A 199 -11.41 -11.38 13.08
C LYS A 199 -12.31 -10.38 12.37
N MET A 200 -12.32 -10.37 11.03
CA MET A 200 -13.08 -9.38 10.24
C MET A 200 -14.47 -9.86 9.78
N LEU A 201 -14.68 -11.17 9.64
CA LEU A 201 -15.89 -11.71 9.03
C LEU A 201 -16.99 -12.02 10.05
N PRO A 202 -18.27 -11.94 9.65
CA PRO A 202 -19.38 -12.39 10.48
C PRO A 202 -19.28 -13.88 10.80
N LEU A 203 -19.66 -14.27 12.03
CA LEU A 203 -19.68 -15.68 12.46
C LEU A 203 -20.47 -16.59 11.52
N ARG A 204 -21.56 -16.09 10.92
CA ARG A 204 -22.38 -16.82 9.96
C ARG A 204 -21.57 -17.30 8.75
N GLU A 205 -20.69 -16.45 8.23
CA GLU A 205 -19.85 -16.77 7.08
C GLU A 205 -18.76 -17.78 7.47
N LEU A 206 -18.16 -17.63 8.65
CA LEU A 206 -17.15 -18.57 9.16
C LEU A 206 -17.75 -19.97 9.35
N ILE A 207 -18.97 -20.05 9.89
CA ILE A 207 -19.70 -21.32 10.04
C ILE A 207 -20.01 -21.93 8.67
N ARG A 208 -20.55 -21.13 7.73
CA ARG A 208 -20.84 -21.58 6.35
C ARG A 208 -19.59 -22.16 5.68
N TYR A 209 -18.49 -21.42 5.73
CA TYR A 209 -17.21 -21.84 5.14
C TYR A 209 -16.69 -23.14 5.78
N SER A 210 -16.80 -23.26 7.11
CA SER A 210 -16.37 -24.44 7.85
C SER A 210 -17.19 -25.67 7.50
N MET A 211 -18.52 -25.54 7.40
CA MET A 211 -19.41 -26.60 6.93
C MET A 211 -19.06 -27.02 5.50
N VAL A 212 -18.97 -26.07 4.56
CA VAL A 212 -18.64 -26.36 3.16
C VAL A 212 -17.30 -27.09 3.05
N THR A 213 -16.28 -26.64 3.80
CA THR A 213 -14.96 -27.28 3.80
C THR A 213 -15.01 -28.71 4.35
N TYR A 214 -15.77 -28.94 5.42
CA TYR A 214 -15.99 -30.26 6.00
C TYR A 214 -16.68 -31.22 5.01
N TRP A 215 -17.79 -30.80 4.40
CA TRP A 215 -18.52 -31.60 3.42
C TRP A 215 -17.68 -31.90 2.16
N ARG A 216 -16.89 -30.92 1.70
CA ARG A 216 -15.98 -31.10 0.55
C ARG A 216 -14.92 -32.17 0.81
N ASN A 217 -14.30 -32.13 2.00
CA ASN A 217 -13.30 -33.13 2.37
C ASN A 217 -13.90 -34.55 2.45
N LYS A 218 -15.20 -34.65 2.74
CA LYS A 218 -15.93 -35.92 2.78
C LYS A 218 -16.42 -36.40 1.40
N SER A 219 -16.76 -35.49 0.49
CA SER A 219 -17.47 -35.82 -0.76
C SER A 219 -16.59 -36.01 -2.01
N LYS A 220 -15.26 -35.72 -1.98
CA LYS A 220 -14.35 -35.77 -3.15
C LYS A 220 -14.87 -35.08 -4.43
N THR A 221 -15.86 -34.19 -4.31
CA THR A 221 -16.45 -33.45 -5.44
C THR A 221 -15.82 -32.07 -5.52
N SER A 222 -15.32 -31.73 -6.71
CA SER A 222 -14.74 -30.42 -7.05
C SER A 222 -15.82 -29.51 -7.62
N SER A 223 -16.61 -28.86 -6.75
CA SER A 223 -17.45 -27.74 -7.18
C SER A 223 -16.62 -26.45 -7.27
N PRO A 224 -16.79 -25.58 -8.29
CA PRO A 224 -15.79 -24.57 -8.65
C PRO A 224 -15.84 -23.25 -7.87
N GLU A 225 -16.84 -22.96 -7.04
CA GLU A 225 -17.01 -21.60 -6.46
C GLU A 225 -17.49 -21.62 -5.01
N SER A 226 -16.59 -21.91 -4.06
CA SER A 226 -16.93 -21.84 -2.63
C SER A 226 -15.75 -21.41 -1.76
N GLY A 227 -15.04 -20.38 -2.23
CA GLY A 227 -14.07 -19.66 -1.40
C GLY A 227 -14.75 -18.97 -0.20
N LEU A 228 -13.91 -18.48 0.70
CA LEU A 228 -14.33 -17.58 1.78
C LEU A 228 -14.87 -16.27 1.17
N ASN A 229 -16.11 -15.89 1.47
CA ASN A 229 -16.68 -14.66 0.94
C ASN A 229 -16.25 -13.46 1.78
N LEU A 230 -15.13 -12.83 1.41
CA LEU A 230 -14.61 -11.65 2.09
C LEU A 230 -15.59 -10.47 2.06
N LYS A 231 -16.40 -10.36 1.01
CA LYS A 231 -17.40 -9.29 0.84
C LYS A 231 -18.54 -9.32 1.86
N SER A 232 -18.69 -10.43 2.59
CA SER A 232 -19.64 -10.49 3.72
C SER A 232 -19.22 -9.62 4.92
N GLY A 233 -17.92 -9.32 5.03
CA GLY A 233 -17.35 -8.57 6.14
C GLY A 233 -16.57 -7.31 5.73
N ILE A 234 -16.41 -7.07 4.43
CA ILE A 234 -15.62 -5.97 3.88
C ILE A 234 -16.37 -5.38 2.70
N ASP A 235 -16.54 -4.07 2.70
CA ASP A 235 -17.27 -3.33 1.68
C ASP A 235 -16.34 -2.85 0.55
N TYR A 236 -15.09 -2.49 0.89
CA TYR A 236 -14.10 -1.99 -0.08
C TYR A 236 -12.72 -2.62 0.09
N PHE A 237 -12.02 -2.76 -1.04
CA PHE A 237 -10.67 -3.33 -1.09
C PHE A 237 -9.69 -2.28 -1.58
N CYS A 238 -8.67 -2.01 -0.77
CA CYS A 238 -7.60 -1.08 -1.06
C CYS A 238 -6.30 -1.87 -1.24
N ILE A 239 -5.99 -2.24 -2.49
CA ILE A 239 -4.81 -3.05 -2.81
C ILE A 239 -3.66 -2.12 -3.21
N HIS A 240 -2.44 -2.45 -2.82
CA HIS A 240 -1.28 -1.64 -3.20
C HIS A 240 -1.12 -1.63 -4.73
N PRO A 241 -1.02 -0.44 -5.38
CA PRO A 241 -0.86 -0.30 -6.83
C PRO A 241 0.58 -0.63 -7.26
N GLY A 242 1.02 -1.88 -7.04
CA GLY A 242 2.39 -2.30 -7.30
C GLY A 242 2.75 -2.39 -8.79
N GLY A 243 1.76 -2.78 -9.59
CA GLY A 243 1.87 -3.01 -11.03
C GLY A 243 0.73 -3.89 -11.51
N ARG A 244 0.36 -3.79 -12.80
CA ARG A 244 -0.82 -4.47 -13.36
C ARG A 244 -0.88 -5.97 -13.05
N ALA A 245 0.23 -6.68 -13.22
CA ALA A 245 0.29 -8.12 -13.00
C ALA A 245 0.00 -8.52 -11.53
N VAL A 246 0.43 -7.70 -10.57
CA VAL A 246 0.18 -7.92 -9.15
C VAL A 246 -1.29 -7.65 -8.83
N ILE A 247 -1.86 -6.56 -9.35
CA ILE A 247 -3.28 -6.22 -9.18
C ILE A 247 -4.16 -7.35 -9.73
N ASP A 248 -3.87 -7.83 -10.94
CA ASP A 248 -4.65 -8.90 -11.58
C ASP A 248 -4.53 -10.24 -10.83
N ALA A 249 -3.33 -10.58 -10.32
CA ALA A 249 -3.14 -11.77 -9.50
C ALA A 249 -3.90 -11.69 -8.17
N MET A 250 -3.89 -10.52 -7.53
CA MET A 250 -4.62 -10.24 -6.31
C MET A 250 -6.13 -10.29 -6.53
N GLY A 251 -6.62 -9.68 -7.60
CA GLY A 251 -8.04 -9.72 -7.97
C GLY A 251 -8.56 -11.14 -8.16
N ARG A 252 -7.83 -11.97 -8.91
CA ARG A 252 -8.15 -13.40 -9.05
C ARG A 252 -8.08 -14.16 -7.73
N SER A 253 -7.04 -13.93 -6.92
CA SER A 253 -6.87 -14.63 -5.65
C SER A 253 -7.96 -14.32 -4.62
N LEU A 254 -8.53 -13.12 -4.69
CA LEU A 254 -9.54 -12.62 -3.74
C LEU A 254 -10.97 -12.69 -4.30
N GLY A 255 -11.15 -13.08 -5.56
CA GLY A 255 -12.46 -13.11 -6.22
C GLY A 255 -13.07 -11.71 -6.39
N LEU A 256 -12.23 -10.71 -6.69
CA LEU A 256 -12.65 -9.32 -6.85
C LEU A 256 -13.05 -9.03 -8.30
N ASN A 257 -14.04 -8.16 -8.45
CA ASN A 257 -14.51 -7.69 -9.75
C ASN A 257 -13.85 -6.35 -10.14
N GLU A 258 -14.16 -5.85 -11.33
CA GLU A 258 -13.56 -4.59 -11.80
C GLU A 258 -13.95 -3.37 -10.95
N TYR A 259 -15.14 -3.34 -10.35
CA TYR A 259 -15.53 -2.25 -9.44
C TYR A 259 -14.63 -2.18 -8.20
N ASP A 260 -14.25 -3.34 -7.65
CA ASP A 260 -13.34 -3.43 -6.50
C ASP A 260 -11.90 -3.05 -6.89
N LEU A 261 -11.48 -3.40 -8.10
CA LEU A 261 -10.11 -3.18 -8.58
C LEU A 261 -9.89 -1.80 -9.18
N GLU A 262 -10.95 -1.13 -9.65
CA GLU A 262 -10.90 0.18 -10.30
C GLU A 262 -10.09 1.20 -9.50
N PRO A 263 -10.30 1.41 -8.18
CA PRO A 263 -9.50 2.38 -7.42
C PRO A 263 -7.99 2.10 -7.47
N THR A 264 -7.61 0.82 -7.42
CA THR A 264 -6.21 0.40 -7.47
C THR A 264 -5.62 0.60 -8.87
N ARG A 265 -6.41 0.27 -9.90
CA ARG A 265 -6.00 0.48 -11.30
C ARG A 265 -5.85 1.96 -11.63
N MET A 266 -6.77 2.81 -11.16
CA MET A 266 -6.73 4.25 -11.41
C MET A 266 -5.55 4.91 -10.71
N ALA A 267 -5.25 4.52 -9.46
CA ALA A 267 -4.06 5.00 -8.77
C ALA A 267 -2.77 4.64 -9.53
N LEU A 268 -2.64 3.37 -9.97
CA LEU A 268 -1.51 2.94 -10.80
C LEU A 268 -1.46 3.71 -12.13
N HIS A 269 -2.60 3.93 -12.77
CA HIS A 269 -2.68 4.61 -14.05
C HIS A 269 -2.26 6.08 -13.93
N ARG A 270 -2.80 6.80 -12.95
CA ARG A 270 -2.61 8.25 -12.83
C ARG A 270 -1.29 8.63 -12.18
N PHE A 271 -0.84 7.85 -11.21
CA PHE A 271 0.30 8.19 -10.35
C PHE A 271 1.43 7.17 -10.38
N GLY A 272 1.25 6.02 -11.03
CA GLY A 272 2.21 4.93 -10.99
C GLY A 272 2.30 4.26 -9.62
N ASN A 273 3.39 3.53 -9.39
CA ASN A 273 3.65 2.92 -8.09
C ASN A 273 4.40 3.92 -7.21
N THR A 274 3.67 4.61 -6.32
CA THR A 274 4.24 5.56 -5.35
C THR A 274 4.60 4.88 -4.01
N SER A 275 5.17 3.67 -4.09
CA SER A 275 5.66 2.86 -2.97
C SER A 275 4.72 2.84 -1.75
N ALA A 276 5.24 3.19 -0.57
CA ALA A 276 4.54 3.21 0.70
C ALA A 276 3.30 4.12 0.70
N ALA A 277 3.25 5.14 -0.16
CA ALA A 277 2.12 6.07 -0.22
C ALA A 277 0.95 5.53 -1.06
N GLY A 278 1.19 4.60 -2.00
CA GLY A 278 0.22 4.24 -3.04
C GLY A 278 -1.15 3.76 -2.54
N LEU A 279 -1.22 3.12 -1.37
CA LEU A 279 -2.50 2.73 -0.76
C LEU A 279 -3.39 3.92 -0.41
N TRP A 280 -2.81 5.05 -0.04
CA TRP A 280 -3.55 6.24 0.34
C TRP A 280 -4.08 6.98 -0.89
N TYR A 281 -3.45 6.81 -2.06
CA TYR A 281 -3.97 7.26 -3.35
C TYR A 281 -5.20 6.43 -3.77
N VAL A 282 -5.18 5.12 -3.51
CA VAL A 282 -6.33 4.23 -3.74
C VAL A 282 -7.49 4.59 -2.81
N LEU A 283 -7.21 4.82 -1.52
CA LEU A 283 -8.22 5.25 -0.56
C LEU A 283 -8.84 6.61 -0.95
N SER A 284 -8.01 7.60 -1.28
CA SER A 284 -8.48 8.93 -1.68
C SER A 284 -9.27 8.91 -2.99
N TYR A 285 -9.00 7.98 -3.91
CA TYR A 285 -9.84 7.81 -5.10
C TYR A 285 -11.28 7.42 -4.72
N MET A 286 -11.42 6.48 -3.77
CA MET A 286 -12.74 6.05 -3.29
C MET A 286 -13.46 7.16 -2.54
N GLU A 287 -12.72 7.97 -1.77
CA GLU A 287 -13.20 9.18 -1.11
C GLU A 287 -13.70 10.22 -2.13
N ALA A 288 -12.90 10.53 -3.16
CA ALA A 288 -13.22 11.48 -4.22
C ALA A 288 -14.46 11.05 -5.04
N LYS A 289 -14.61 9.74 -5.30
CA LYS A 289 -15.82 9.16 -5.92
C LYS A 289 -17.00 9.04 -4.96
N LYS A 290 -16.89 9.54 -3.72
CA LYS A 290 -17.93 9.52 -2.68
C LYS A 290 -18.46 8.12 -2.36
N ARG A 291 -17.61 7.08 -2.55
CA ARG A 291 -17.98 5.68 -2.30
C ARG A 291 -18.09 5.38 -0.81
N LEU A 292 -17.19 5.95 0.00
CA LEU A 292 -17.04 5.60 1.41
C LEU A 292 -18.11 6.25 2.30
N LYS A 293 -19.01 5.44 2.85
CA LYS A 293 -20.08 5.85 3.78
C LYS A 293 -19.79 5.42 5.19
N LYS A 294 -20.38 6.12 6.16
CA LYS A 294 -20.26 5.79 7.58
C LYS A 294 -20.70 4.36 7.86
N GLY A 295 -19.85 3.59 8.53
CA GLY A 295 -20.07 2.19 8.89
C GLY A 295 -19.40 1.20 7.94
N ASP A 296 -18.99 1.65 6.75
CA ASP A 296 -18.34 0.80 5.76
C ASP A 296 -16.96 0.33 6.27
N ARG A 297 -16.58 -0.88 5.86
CA ARG A 297 -15.31 -1.50 6.21
C ARG A 297 -14.40 -1.62 5.01
N ILE A 298 -13.16 -1.18 5.16
CA ILE A 298 -12.14 -1.18 4.12
C ILE A 298 -11.04 -2.17 4.50
N LEU A 299 -10.77 -3.14 3.63
CA LEU A 299 -9.60 -4.00 3.73
C LEU A 299 -8.46 -3.40 2.90
N MET A 300 -7.43 -2.94 3.58
CA MET A 300 -6.23 -2.41 2.96
C MET A 300 -5.10 -3.45 2.99
N ILE A 301 -4.52 -3.74 1.84
CA ILE A 301 -3.55 -4.83 1.61
C ILE A 301 -2.26 -4.25 1.06
N SER A 302 -1.21 -4.28 1.87
CA SER A 302 0.14 -3.86 1.50
C SER A 302 1.08 -5.04 1.31
N LEU A 303 1.94 -4.96 0.29
CA LEU A 303 2.96 -5.96 -0.03
C LEU A 303 4.33 -5.29 -0.06
N GLY A 304 5.34 -5.89 0.58
CA GLY A 304 6.73 -5.41 0.62
C GLY A 304 7.77 -6.48 0.28
N ALA A 305 9.02 -6.09 0.01
CA ALA A 305 10.08 -7.04 -0.36
C ALA A 305 10.55 -7.93 0.81
N GLY A 306 11.22 -9.04 0.49
CA GLY A 306 11.35 -10.20 1.40
C GLY A 306 10.01 -10.90 1.63
N PHE A 307 9.06 -10.68 0.71
CA PHE A 307 7.61 -10.79 0.83
C PHE A 307 7.03 -10.64 2.23
N LYS A 308 6.61 -9.40 2.50
CA LYS A 308 5.78 -9.03 3.65
C LYS A 308 4.38 -8.73 3.14
N CYS A 309 3.38 -9.16 3.90
CA CYS A 309 1.99 -8.80 3.68
C CYS A 309 1.46 -8.15 4.96
N ASN A 310 1.00 -6.91 4.85
CA ASN A 310 0.44 -6.17 5.97
C ASN A 310 -0.98 -5.77 5.59
N ASN A 311 -1.94 -6.34 6.31
CA ASN A 311 -3.35 -6.09 6.07
C ASN A 311 -3.91 -5.31 7.26
N CYS A 312 -4.67 -4.26 6.96
CA CYS A 312 -5.41 -3.51 7.96
C CYS A 312 -6.88 -3.38 7.57
N VAL A 313 -7.74 -3.43 8.58
CA VAL A 313 -9.18 -3.24 8.44
C VAL A 313 -9.54 -1.92 9.08
N TRP A 314 -10.07 -1.02 8.26
CA TRP A 314 -10.55 0.30 8.68
C TRP A 314 -12.08 0.31 8.69
N GLU A 315 -12.65 1.03 9.66
CA GLU A 315 -14.07 1.37 9.72
C GLU A 315 -14.24 2.86 9.41
N VAL A 316 -15.12 3.17 8.46
CA VAL A 316 -15.42 4.54 8.06
C VAL A 316 -16.32 5.19 9.11
N MET A 317 -15.84 6.28 9.72
CA MET A 317 -16.49 6.90 10.87
C MET A 317 -17.50 8.00 10.48
N LYS A 318 -17.39 8.53 9.25
CA LYS A 318 -18.28 9.53 8.66
C LYS A 318 -18.27 9.40 7.14
N ASN A 319 -19.28 9.93 6.45
CA ASN A 319 -19.28 9.96 4.98
C ASN A 319 -18.10 10.79 4.48
N LEU A 320 -17.36 10.26 3.52
CA LEU A 320 -16.18 10.91 2.96
C LEU A 320 -16.43 11.34 1.51
N ASP A 321 -16.00 12.55 1.18
CA ASP A 321 -16.26 13.20 -0.11
C ASP A 321 -15.15 14.19 -0.53
N ASP A 322 -13.98 14.13 0.10
CA ASP A 322 -12.83 14.95 -0.26
C ASP A 322 -12.19 14.48 -1.57
N VAL A 323 -12.00 15.41 -2.50
CA VAL A 323 -11.46 15.11 -3.83
C VAL A 323 -9.92 14.97 -3.81
N ASN A 324 -9.24 15.66 -2.88
CA ASN A 324 -7.80 15.54 -2.64
C ASN A 324 -6.97 15.64 -3.94
N VAL A 325 -5.94 14.80 -4.10
CA VAL A 325 -5.10 14.73 -5.32
C VAL A 325 -5.84 14.36 -6.61
N TRP A 326 -7.14 14.09 -6.56
CA TRP A 326 -7.95 13.71 -7.70
C TRP A 326 -8.81 14.84 -8.27
N GLU A 327 -8.67 16.07 -7.76
CA GLU A 327 -9.48 17.24 -8.15
C GLU A 327 -9.57 17.45 -9.67
N ASP A 328 -8.44 17.34 -10.36
CA ASP A 328 -8.37 17.57 -11.81
C ASP A 328 -8.89 16.40 -12.67
N CYS A 329 -9.20 15.25 -12.06
CA CYS A 329 -9.50 14.01 -12.78
C CYS A 329 -10.87 13.41 -12.43
N ILE A 330 -11.49 13.87 -11.35
CA ILE A 330 -12.77 13.36 -10.85
C ILE A 330 -13.71 14.55 -10.70
N GLY A 331 -14.35 14.90 -11.82
CA GLY A 331 -15.48 15.82 -11.97
C GLY A 331 -16.59 15.18 -12.78
#